data_AF-A0A0W1KRI1-F1
#
_entry.id   AF-A0A0W1KRI1-F1
#
_cell.length_a   1.000
_cell.length_b   1.000
_cell.length_c   1.000
_cell.angle_alpha   90.00
_cell.angle_beta   90.00
_cell.angle_gamma   90.00
#
_symmetry.space_group_name_H-M   'P 1'
#
loop_
_entity.id
_entity.type
_entity.pdbx_description
1 polymer ?
#
loop_
_entity_poly.entity_id
_entity_poly.type
_entity_poly.pdbx_seq_one_letter_code
_entity_poly.pdbx_strand_id
1 'polypeptide(L)' 'MIKADQSTVQKLVRHLWRMFFPMFMATAAFFLGQAKLFPKSLQSIELLVIPVLFVIISMVYWSAKVGMKKAGFR' A
#
# COMPACT_ATOMS: atom_id res chain seq x y z
N MET A 1 31.73 13.00 8.02
CA MET A 1 30.94 13.68 6.97
C MET A 1 30.12 12.64 6.20
N ILE A 2 29.06 12.10 6.82
CA ILE A 2 28.17 11.12 6.16
C ILE A 2 26.87 11.85 5.83
N LYS A 3 26.79 12.44 4.63
CA LYS A 3 25.52 12.94 4.11
C LYS A 3 24.75 11.71 3.62
N ALA A 4 23.75 11.29 4.38
CA ALA A 4 22.74 10.38 3.87
C ALA A 4 22.19 10.99 2.56
N ASP A 5 22.49 10.35 1.44
CA ASP A 5 22.14 10.84 0.12
C ASP A 5 20.60 10.92 0.01
N GLN A 6 20.07 12.14 0.02
CA GLN A 6 18.63 12.40 -0.08
C GLN A 6 18.04 11.78 -1.37
N SER A 7 18.87 11.53 -2.40
CA SER A 7 18.44 10.85 -3.64
C SER A 7 18.00 9.41 -3.39
N THR A 8 18.68 8.68 -2.51
CA THR A 8 18.38 7.28 -2.22
C THR A 8 17.05 7.13 -1.48
N VAL A 9 16.76 8.02 -0.53
CA VAL A 9 15.49 8.03 0.18
C VAL A 9 14.32 8.41 -0.74
N GLN A 10 14.51 9.39 -1.63
CA GLN A 10 13.49 9.75 -2.62
C GLN A 10 13.23 8.61 -3.61
N LYS A 11 14.28 7.90 -4.05
CA LYS A 11 14.16 6.71 -4.88
C LYS A 11 13.36 5.61 -4.16
N LEU A 12 13.64 5.39 -2.87
CA LEU A 12 12.97 4.37 -2.06
C LEU A 12 11.47 4.66 -1.89
N VAL A 13 11.10 5.91 -1.58
CA VAL A 13 9.68 6.32 -1.46
C VAL A 13 8.94 6.18 -2.80
N ARG A 14 9.56 6.63 -3.90
CA ARG A 14 8.98 6.47 -5.25
C ARG A 14 8.86 5.00 -5.66
N HIS A 15 9.81 4.17 -5.23
CA HIS A 15 9.80 2.73 -5.49
C HIS A 15 8.67 2.03 -4.72
N LEU A 16 8.52 2.34 -3.42
CA LEU A 16 7.42 1.86 -2.59
C LEU A 16 6.06 2.27 -3.18
N TRP A 17 5.92 3.53 -3.60
CA TRP A 17 4.70 3.99 -4.26
C TRP A 17 4.41 3.19 -5.54
N ARG A 18 5.41 3.00 -6.40
CA ARG A 18 5.26 2.22 -7.64
C ARG A 18 4.98 0.74 -7.40
N MET A 19 5.30 0.18 -6.24
CA MET A 19 5.02 -1.22 -5.90
C MET A 19 3.64 -1.38 -5.24
N PHE A 20 3.29 -0.53 -4.27
CA PHE A 20 2.04 -0.62 -3.53
C PHE A 20 0.83 -0.06 -4.30
N PHE A 21 1.01 0.97 -5.12
CA PHE A 21 -0.10 1.58 -5.86
C PHE A 21 -0.76 0.62 -6.86
N PRO A 22 -0.01 -0.14 -7.69
CA PRO A 22 -0.62 -1.15 -8.57
C PRO A 22 -1.31 -2.27 -7.79
N MET A 23 -0.74 -2.69 -6.65
CA MET A 23 -1.34 -3.72 -5.79
C MET A 23 -2.66 -3.25 -5.18
N PHE A 24 -2.72 -2.00 -4.73
CA PHE A 24 -3.96 -1.36 -4.28
C PHE A 24 -5.00 -1.29 -5.40
N MET A 25 -4.60 -0.81 -6.59
CA MET A 25 -5.52 -0.72 -7.73
C MET A 25 -6.01 -2.08 -8.19
N ALA A 26 -5.17 -3.11 -8.22
CA ALA A 26 -5.54 -4.47 -8.60
C ALA A 26 -6.54 -5.07 -7.60
N THR A 27 -6.28 -4.93 -6.29
CA THR A 27 -7.20 -5.43 -5.26
C THR A 27 -8.51 -4.65 -5.25
N ALA A 28 -8.48 -3.32 -5.39
CA ALA A 28 -9.70 -2.52 -5.52
C ALA A 28 -10.51 -2.89 -6.78
N ALA A 29 -9.88 -3.00 -7.95
CA ALA A 29 -10.56 -3.36 -9.18
C ALA A 29 -11.13 -4.79 -9.15
N PHE A 30 -10.40 -5.75 -8.58
CA PHE A 30 -10.83 -7.13 -8.48
C PHE A 30 -11.96 -7.30 -7.44
N PHE A 31 -11.76 -6.85 -6.21
CA PHE A 31 -12.73 -7.06 -5.14
C PHE A 31 -13.92 -6.10 -5.25
N LEU A 32 -13.69 -4.78 -5.40
CA LEU A 32 -14.80 -3.82 -5.49
C LEU A 32 -15.41 -3.75 -6.89
N GLY A 33 -14.57 -3.81 -7.95
CA GLY A 33 -15.04 -3.72 -9.33
C GLY A 33 -15.74 -4.99 -9.83
N GLN A 34 -15.38 -6.17 -9.32
CA GLN A 34 -16.00 -7.46 -9.70
C GLN A 34 -16.78 -8.12 -8.57
N ALA A 35 -17.22 -7.37 -7.55
CA ALA A 35 -18.00 -7.90 -6.43
C ALA A 35 -19.21 -8.76 -6.85
N LYS A 36 -19.83 -8.44 -7.99
CA LYS A 36 -20.98 -9.16 -8.55
C LYS A 36 -20.67 -10.57 -9.07
N LEU A 37 -19.41 -10.89 -9.40
CA LEU A 37 -19.01 -12.20 -9.92
C LEU A 37 -18.76 -13.23 -8.80
N PHE A 38 -18.67 -12.78 -7.55
CA PHE A 38 -18.51 -13.68 -6.41
C PHE A 38 -19.82 -14.39 -6.07
N PRO A 39 -19.77 -15.68 -5.68
CA PRO A 39 -20.95 -16.41 -5.24
C PRO A 39 -21.58 -15.73 -4.01
N LYS A 40 -22.91 -15.83 -3.86
CA LYS A 40 -23.68 -15.14 -2.79
C LYS A 40 -23.14 -15.35 -1.36
N SER A 41 -22.47 -16.49 -1.11
CA SER A 41 -21.81 -16.81 0.16
C SER A 41 -20.57 -15.96 0.45
N LEU A 42 -19.90 -15.44 -0.59
CA LEU A 42 -18.69 -14.61 -0.51
C LEU A 42 -18.94 -13.14 -0.88
N GLN A 43 -20.16 -12.79 -1.31
CA GLN A 43 -20.52 -11.45 -1.78
C GLN A 43 -20.75 -10.43 -0.65
N SER A 44 -20.48 -10.81 0.60
CA SER A 44 -20.50 -9.90 1.73
C SER A 44 -19.45 -8.81 1.51
N ILE A 45 -19.91 -7.56 1.35
CA ILE A 45 -19.06 -6.38 1.16
C ILE A 45 -17.95 -6.31 2.22
N GLU A 46 -18.23 -6.71 3.46
CA GLU A 46 -17.25 -6.78 4.53
C GLU A 46 -16.05 -7.67 4.19
N LEU A 47 -16.27 -8.87 3.63
CA LEU A 47 -15.20 -9.80 3.29
C LEU A 47 -14.33 -9.30 2.13
N LEU A 48 -14.94 -8.63 1.16
CA LEU A 48 -14.25 -8.07 -0.01
C LEU A 48 -13.42 -6.84 0.33
N VAL A 49 -13.82 -6.08 1.36
CA VAL A 49 -13.14 -4.86 1.78
C VAL A 49 -11.90 -5.16 2.64
N ILE A 50 -11.87 -6.28 3.37
CA ILE A 50 -10.71 -6.72 4.18
C ILE A 50 -9.38 -6.68 3.40
N PRO A 51 -9.23 -7.34 2.22
CA PRO A 51 -7.97 -7.32 1.49
C PRO A 51 -7.59 -5.92 1.00
N VAL A 52 -8.58 -5.10 0.61
CA VAL A 52 -8.33 -3.72 0.19
C VAL A 52 -7.82 -2.87 1.36
N LEU A 53 -8.46 -2.95 2.51
CA LEU A 53 -8.03 -2.26 3.73
C LEU A 53 -6.65 -2.73 4.19
N PHE A 54 -6.37 -4.03 4.13
CA PHE A 54 -5.06 -4.58 4.47
C PHE A 54 -3.94 -3.99 3.62
N VAL A 55 -4.16 -3.85 2.30
CA VAL A 55 -3.19 -3.23 1.39
C VAL A 55 -3.02 -1.74 1.70
N ILE A 56 -4.10 -1.00 1.98
CA ILE A 56 -4.02 0.42 2.35
C ILE A 56 -3.24 0.60 3.66
N ILE A 57 -3.58 -0.16 4.70
CA ILE A 57 -2.90 -0.09 6.00
C ILE A 57 -1.42 -0.42 5.83
N SER A 58 -1.10 -1.48 5.07
CA SER A 58 0.27 -1.85 4.78
C SER A 58 1.01 -0.73 4.04
N MET A 59 0.40 -0.14 3.01
CA MET A 59 1.00 0.95 2.24
C MET A 59 1.31 2.17 3.12
N VAL A 60 0.35 2.57 3.97
CA VAL A 60 0.54 3.70 4.91
C VAL A 60 1.58 3.36 5.97
N TYR A 61 1.50 2.17 6.57
CA TYR A 61 2.47 1.71 7.57
C TYR A 61 3.89 1.68 7.03
N TRP A 62 4.12 1.10 5.86
CA TRP A 62 5.46 1.02 5.25
C TRP A 62 5.96 2.39 4.81
N SER A 63 5.10 3.22 4.22
CA SER A 63 5.45 4.59 3.83
C SER A 63 5.81 5.44 5.05
N ALA A 64 5.02 5.36 6.12
CA ALA A 64 5.29 6.02 7.40
C ALA A 64 6.56 5.48 8.06
N LYS A 65 6.76 4.15 8.13
CA LYS A 65 7.96 3.53 8.72
C LYS A 65 9.25 3.92 7.99
N VAL A 66 9.22 3.92 6.66
CA VAL A 66 10.36 4.32 5.83
C VAL A 66 10.59 5.82 5.91
N GLY A 67 9.52 6.63 5.98
CA GLY A 67 9.60 8.06 6.25
C GLY A 67 10.12 8.40 7.66
N MET A 68 9.71 7.65 8.69
CA MET A 68 10.11 7.87 10.09
C MET A 68 11.54 7.44 10.37
N LYS A 69 12.06 6.39 9.70
CA LYS A 69 13.50 6.09 9.73
C LYS A 69 14.37 7.26 9.26
N LYS A 70 13.82 8.16 8.43
CA LYS A 70 14.46 9.43 8.04
C LYS A 70 14.47 10.47 9.17
N ALA A 71 13.46 10.47 10.05
CA ALA A 71 13.27 11.45 11.10
C ALA A 71 14.09 11.17 12.37
N GLY A 72 14.35 9.89 12.68
CA GLY A 72 15.17 9.48 13.85
C GLY A 72 16.69 9.59 13.66
N PHE A 73 17.15 10.09 12.52
CA PHE A 73 18.57 10.34 12.21
C PHE A 73 18.80 11.83 11.88
N ARG A 74 18.06 12.71 12.55
CA ARG A 74 18.27 14.16 12.54
C ARG A 74 18.90 14.60 13.85
#